data_AF-A0A6S4TCJ5-F1
#
_entry.id   AF-A0A6S4TCJ5-F1
#
_cell.length_a   1.000
_cell.length_b   1.000
_cell.length_c   1.000
_cell.angle_alpha   90.00
_cell.angle_beta   90.00
_cell.angle_gamma   90.00
#
_symmetry.space_group_name_H-M   'P 1'
#
loop_
_entity.id
_entity.type
_entity.pdbx_description
1 polymer ?
#
loop_
_entity_poly.entity_id
_entity_poly.type
_entity_poly.pdbx_seq_one_letter_code
_entity_poly.pdbx_strand_id
1 'polypeptide(L)'
;MVEDTFLSAHGINRRDFMKLCAGMAATLGLSQHAVAKMATALTSPERPPVIWIGAQECTGCTESLLRATHPTIENLILNTISLEYHEVLSAAFGHQAEENKHNAMTRYKGKYVLVVDGSIPLKDGGIYCMVAGEPIVDHIRRAAADAAAVIAIGSCAAWGGVPASGGNPTGAVSLEEALGNLGTPIINIPGCPPVTVHPDGIDRKK
;
A
#
# COMPACT_ATOMS: atom_id res chain seq x y z
N MET A 1 6.60 -28.70 6.60
CA MET A 1 5.35 -29.41 6.23
C MET A 1 4.39 -28.53 5.44
N VAL A 2 4.15 -27.26 5.81
CA VAL A 2 3.27 -26.35 5.05
C VAL A 2 3.79 -26.04 3.63
N GLU A 3 5.11 -25.86 3.50
CA GLU A 3 5.80 -25.51 2.25
C GLU A 3 5.60 -26.56 1.14
N ASP A 4 5.73 -27.86 1.44
CA ASP A 4 5.61 -28.93 0.45
C ASP A 4 4.15 -29.19 0.02
N THR A 5 3.18 -28.97 0.92
CA THR A 5 1.76 -29.17 0.62
C THR A 5 1.21 -28.07 -0.29
N PHE A 6 1.58 -26.80 -0.05
CA PHE A 6 1.19 -25.68 -0.89
C PHE A 6 1.77 -25.77 -2.31
N LEU A 7 3.07 -26.08 -2.41
CA LEU A 7 3.77 -26.20 -3.70
C LEU A 7 3.25 -27.40 -4.50
N SER A 8 3.02 -28.54 -3.84
CA SER A 8 2.48 -29.74 -4.49
C SER A 8 1.03 -29.55 -4.95
N ALA A 9 0.21 -28.81 -4.21
CA ALA A 9 -1.16 -28.46 -4.62
C ALA A 9 -1.21 -27.61 -5.91
N HIS A 10 -0.17 -26.83 -6.18
CA HIS A 10 -0.03 -26.02 -7.39
C HIS A 10 0.87 -26.68 -8.46
N GLY A 11 1.29 -27.94 -8.26
CA GLY A 11 2.16 -28.66 -9.20
C GLY A 11 3.58 -28.09 -9.33
N ILE A 12 4.03 -27.29 -8.35
CA ILE A 12 5.32 -26.61 -8.39
C ILE A 12 6.39 -27.48 -7.71
N ASN A 13 7.49 -27.75 -8.42
CA ASN A 13 8.65 -28.41 -7.84
C ASN A 13 9.39 -27.47 -6.88
N ARG A 14 9.64 -27.93 -5.64
CA ARG A 14 10.42 -27.20 -4.62
C ARG A 14 11.74 -26.66 -5.14
N ARG A 15 12.45 -27.41 -6.00
CA ARG A 15 13.75 -26.97 -6.55
C ARG A 15 13.59 -25.74 -7.45
N ASP A 16 12.57 -25.72 -8.29
CA ASP A 16 12.35 -24.63 -9.23
C ASP A 16 11.78 -23.40 -8.49
N PHE A 17 10.97 -23.62 -7.46
CA PHE A 17 10.56 -22.56 -6.53
C PHE A 17 11.75 -21.89 -5.82
N MET A 18 12.70 -22.66 -5.31
CA MET A 18 13.89 -22.10 -4.67
C MET A 18 14.80 -21.34 -5.66
N LYS A 19 14.88 -21.79 -6.92
CA LYS A 19 15.58 -21.04 -7.99
C LYS A 19 14.88 -19.71 -8.28
N LEU A 20 13.55 -19.68 -8.30
CA LEU A 20 12.79 -18.44 -8.46
C LEU A 20 13.09 -17.46 -7.33
N CYS A 21 13.02 -17.92 -6.07
CA CYS A 21 13.35 -17.08 -4.91
C CYS A 21 14.79 -16.55 -4.98
N ALA A 22 15.74 -17.38 -5.38
CA ALA A 22 17.13 -16.98 -5.56
C ALA A 22 17.30 -15.95 -6.69
N GLY A 23 16.60 -16.15 -7.82
CA GLY A 23 16.57 -15.21 -8.93
C GLY A 23 16.00 -13.85 -8.52
N MET A 24 14.86 -13.83 -7.81
CA MET A 24 14.26 -12.59 -7.33
C MET A 24 15.15 -11.87 -6.31
N ALA A 25 15.74 -12.59 -5.36
CA ALA A 25 16.69 -12.01 -4.41
C ALA A 25 17.88 -11.37 -5.13
N ALA A 26 18.42 -12.05 -6.16
CA ALA A 26 19.52 -11.51 -6.97
C ALA A 26 19.11 -10.26 -7.75
N THR A 27 17.92 -10.23 -8.37
CA THR A 27 17.44 -9.04 -9.10
C THR A 27 17.23 -7.84 -8.18
N LEU A 28 16.89 -8.08 -6.92
CA LEU A 28 16.72 -7.05 -5.90
C LEU A 28 18.03 -6.71 -5.17
N GLY A 29 19.16 -7.33 -5.53
CA GLY A 29 20.45 -7.12 -4.87
C GLY A 29 20.50 -7.59 -3.42
N LEU A 30 19.64 -8.53 -3.02
CA LEU A 30 19.52 -9.02 -1.66
C LEU A 30 20.49 -10.18 -1.37
N SER A 31 20.85 -10.33 -0.09
CA SER A 31 21.74 -11.40 0.37
C SER A 31 21.14 -12.80 0.23
N GLN A 32 21.97 -13.84 0.28
CA GLN A 32 21.52 -15.25 0.25
C GLN A 32 20.55 -15.59 1.39
N HIS A 33 20.61 -14.90 2.53
CA HIS A 33 19.64 -15.06 3.62
C HIS A 33 18.23 -14.56 3.25
N ALA A 34 18.11 -13.66 2.27
CA ALA A 34 16.82 -13.20 1.78
C ALA A 34 16.09 -14.30 1.00
N VAL A 35 16.80 -15.23 0.35
CA VAL A 35 16.19 -16.34 -0.39
C VAL A 35 15.31 -17.20 0.50
N ALA A 36 15.81 -17.56 1.69
CA ALA A 36 15.04 -18.32 2.67
C ALA A 36 13.85 -17.52 3.23
N LYS A 37 14.04 -16.23 3.52
CA LYS A 37 12.95 -15.35 3.97
C LYS A 37 11.87 -15.19 2.91
N MET A 38 12.24 -15.07 1.64
CA MET A 38 11.30 -14.99 0.52
C MET A 38 10.52 -16.29 0.34
N ALA A 39 11.20 -17.44 0.40
CA ALA A 39 10.54 -18.75 0.33
C ALA A 39 9.50 -18.93 1.46
N THR A 40 9.86 -18.56 2.69
CA THR A 40 8.94 -18.60 3.84
C THR A 40 7.79 -17.60 3.66
N ALA A 41 8.06 -16.38 3.21
CA ALA A 41 7.03 -15.37 3.00
C ALA A 41 6.02 -15.77 1.91
N LEU A 42 6.50 -16.33 0.80
CA LEU A 42 5.68 -16.77 -0.33
C LEU A 42 4.85 -18.03 -0.04
N THR A 43 5.18 -18.78 1.00
CA THR A 43 4.46 -20.00 1.40
C THR A 43 3.70 -19.84 2.73
N SER A 44 3.80 -18.68 3.36
CA SER A 44 3.07 -18.35 4.57
C SER A 44 1.57 -18.23 4.27
N PRO A 45 0.69 -18.89 5.06
CA PRO A 45 -0.75 -18.68 4.95
C PRO A 45 -1.19 -17.32 5.53
N GLU A 46 -0.36 -16.66 6.33
CA GLU A 46 -0.66 -15.33 6.86
C GLU A 46 -0.48 -14.27 5.78
N ARG A 47 -1.58 -13.57 5.46
CA ARG A 47 -1.60 -12.49 4.47
C ARG A 47 -1.00 -11.21 5.06
N PRO A 48 -0.14 -10.48 4.33
CA PRO A 48 0.43 -9.22 4.80
C PRO A 48 -0.67 -8.18 5.10
N PRO A 49 -0.63 -7.53 6.28
CA PRO A 49 -1.61 -6.52 6.65
C PRO A 49 -1.35 -5.20 5.91
N VAL A 50 -2.41 -4.57 5.42
CA VAL A 50 -2.37 -3.29 4.70
C VAL A 50 -3.37 -2.32 5.33
N ILE A 51 -2.91 -1.10 5.58
CA ILE A 51 -3.72 0.04 6.03
C ILE A 51 -3.71 1.09 4.92
N TRP A 52 -4.88 1.48 4.43
CA TRP A 52 -5.04 2.45 3.36
C TRP A 52 -5.73 3.72 3.87
N ILE A 53 -5.07 4.87 3.78
CA ILE A 53 -5.58 6.16 4.23
C ILE A 53 -5.73 7.09 3.02
N GLY A 54 -6.93 7.66 2.84
CA GLY A 54 -7.19 8.75 1.87
C GLY A 54 -6.93 10.12 2.50
N ALA A 55 -6.31 11.03 1.75
CA ALA A 55 -6.08 12.41 2.16
C ALA A 55 -6.90 13.41 1.33
N GLN A 56 -6.28 14.10 0.36
CA GLN A 56 -7.00 14.85 -0.67
C GLN A 56 -7.02 14.03 -1.96
N GLU A 57 -7.76 12.93 -1.95
CA GLU A 57 -7.91 12.01 -3.06
C GLU A 57 -9.17 12.30 -3.89
N CYS A 58 -9.18 11.77 -5.12
CA CYS A 58 -10.39 11.67 -5.95
C CYS A 58 -10.95 10.23 -6.00
N THR A 59 -10.39 9.34 -5.18
CA THR A 59 -10.68 7.89 -5.12
C THR A 59 -10.29 7.12 -6.40
N GLY A 60 -9.76 7.80 -7.42
CA GLY A 60 -9.33 7.20 -8.68
C GLY A 60 -8.26 6.11 -8.52
N CYS A 61 -7.36 6.25 -7.53
CA CYS A 61 -6.36 5.21 -7.26
C CYS A 61 -7.00 3.95 -6.65
N THR A 62 -8.01 4.10 -5.80
CA THR A 62 -8.82 2.95 -5.33
C THR A 62 -9.59 2.33 -6.48
N GLU A 63 -10.27 3.14 -7.30
CA GLU A 63 -11.03 2.69 -8.47
C GLU A 63 -10.16 1.97 -9.51
N SER A 64 -8.86 2.27 -9.56
CA SER A 64 -7.91 1.54 -10.41
C SER A 64 -7.84 0.06 -10.03
N LEU A 65 -7.94 -0.28 -8.74
CA LEU A 65 -7.92 -1.68 -8.27
C LEU A 65 -9.10 -2.50 -8.81
N LEU A 66 -10.25 -1.86 -9.06
CA LEU A 66 -11.41 -2.51 -9.66
C LEU A 66 -11.17 -2.91 -11.13
N ARG A 67 -10.14 -2.36 -11.79
CA ARG A 67 -9.75 -2.69 -13.17
C ARG A 67 -8.58 -3.67 -13.23
N ALA A 68 -8.03 -4.07 -12.09
CA ALA A 68 -6.93 -5.03 -12.04
C ALA A 68 -7.41 -6.42 -12.44
N THR A 69 -6.63 -7.13 -13.25
CA THR A 69 -6.92 -8.52 -13.67
C THR A 69 -6.01 -9.55 -13.02
N HIS A 70 -4.81 -9.14 -12.58
CA HIS A 70 -3.79 -10.03 -12.02
C HIS A 70 -3.02 -9.36 -10.87
N PRO A 71 -3.53 -9.41 -9.63
CA PRO A 71 -4.79 -10.03 -9.20
C PRO A 71 -6.02 -9.12 -9.42
N THR A 72 -7.21 -9.72 -9.51
CA THR A 72 -8.48 -9.00 -9.34
C THR A 72 -8.66 -8.53 -7.89
N ILE A 73 -9.53 -7.55 -7.64
CA ILE A 73 -9.71 -6.96 -6.31
C ILE A 73 -10.15 -7.99 -5.26
N GLU A 74 -11.02 -8.93 -5.62
CA GLU A 74 -11.47 -9.99 -4.73
C GLU A 74 -10.33 -10.95 -4.39
N ASN A 75 -9.48 -11.29 -5.36
CA ASN A 75 -8.30 -12.11 -5.10
C ASN A 75 -7.23 -11.36 -4.31
N LEU A 76 -7.12 -10.04 -4.50
CA LEU A 76 -6.23 -9.19 -3.72
C LEU A 76 -6.63 -9.24 -2.24
N ILE A 77 -7.89 -8.95 -1.93
CA ILE A 77 -8.38 -8.81 -0.54
C ILE A 77 -8.60 -10.17 0.14
N LEU A 78 -8.93 -11.24 -0.58
CA LEU A 78 -9.20 -12.55 0.03
C LEU A 78 -7.95 -13.44 0.09
N ASN A 79 -7.07 -13.37 -0.91
CA ASN A 79 -5.99 -14.34 -1.07
C ASN A 79 -4.59 -13.73 -0.96
N THR A 80 -4.43 -12.43 -1.24
CA THR A 80 -3.08 -11.82 -1.35
C THR A 80 -2.70 -11.01 -0.11
N ILE A 81 -3.55 -10.08 0.32
CA ILE A 81 -3.32 -9.19 1.46
C ILE A 81 -4.47 -9.27 2.46
N SER A 82 -4.22 -8.86 3.70
CA SER A 82 -5.29 -8.53 4.66
C SER A 82 -5.50 -7.03 4.64
N LEU A 83 -6.57 -6.57 3.99
CA LEU A 83 -6.91 -5.14 3.97
C LEU A 83 -7.60 -4.78 5.28
N GLU A 84 -6.80 -4.34 6.26
CA GLU A 84 -7.25 -4.12 7.64
C GLU A 84 -8.01 -2.80 7.81
N TYR A 85 -7.72 -1.82 6.95
CA TYR A 85 -8.44 -0.55 6.93
C TYR A 85 -8.46 0.04 5.53
N HIS A 86 -9.65 0.39 5.05
CA HIS A 86 -9.88 1.13 3.81
C HIS A 86 -11.30 1.70 3.84
N GLU A 87 -11.48 3.02 3.88
CA GLU A 87 -12.80 3.63 4.12
C GLU A 87 -13.85 3.26 3.07
N VAL A 88 -13.47 3.21 1.78
CA VAL A 88 -14.38 2.85 0.67
C VAL A 88 -14.97 1.44 0.78
N LEU A 89 -14.22 0.46 1.33
CA LEU A 89 -14.60 -0.96 1.32
C LEU A 89 -14.92 -1.50 2.73
N SER A 90 -14.69 -0.70 3.77
CA SER A 90 -14.94 -1.12 5.15
C SER A 90 -16.43 -1.28 5.41
N ALA A 91 -16.83 -2.41 5.98
CA ALA A 91 -18.21 -2.62 6.43
C ALA A 91 -18.52 -1.79 7.70
N ALA A 92 -17.52 -1.59 8.56
CA ALA A 92 -17.62 -0.74 9.74
C ALA A 92 -17.53 0.74 9.35
N PHE A 93 -18.22 1.61 10.09
CA PHE A 93 -18.24 3.06 9.87
C PHE A 93 -18.10 3.81 11.20
N GLY A 94 -17.78 5.11 11.13
CA GLY A 94 -17.66 5.98 12.30
C GLY A 94 -16.70 5.43 13.35
N HIS A 95 -17.14 5.36 14.60
CA HIS A 95 -16.32 4.89 15.72
C HIS A 95 -15.80 3.46 15.54
N GLN A 96 -16.59 2.57 14.94
CA GLN A 96 -16.16 1.18 14.73
C GLN A 96 -15.01 1.09 13.71
N ALA A 97 -15.03 1.94 12.67
CA ALA A 97 -13.94 2.00 11.70
C ALA A 97 -12.64 2.52 12.34
N GLU A 98 -12.74 3.56 13.17
CA GLU A 98 -11.59 4.13 13.88
C GLU A 98 -11.00 3.15 14.91
N GLU A 99 -11.87 2.41 15.62
CA GLU A 99 -11.46 1.34 16.53
C GLU A 99 -10.73 0.22 15.77
N ASN A 100 -11.25 -0.21 14.63
CA ASN A 100 -10.60 -1.22 13.78
C ASN A 100 -9.22 -0.75 13.29
N LYS A 101 -9.10 0.52 12.85
CA LYS A 101 -7.81 1.12 12.49
C LYS A 101 -6.82 1.06 13.64
N HIS A 102 -7.23 1.47 14.83
CA HIS A 102 -6.35 1.47 16.01
C HIS A 102 -5.92 0.05 16.42
N ASN A 103 -6.85 -0.91 16.39
CA ASN A 103 -6.58 -2.31 16.67
C ASN A 103 -5.61 -2.91 15.65
N ALA A 104 -5.78 -2.61 14.36
CA ALA A 104 -4.88 -3.06 13.30
C ALA A 104 -3.47 -2.50 13.46
N MET A 105 -3.33 -1.19 13.71
CA MET A 105 -2.04 -0.55 13.96
C MET A 105 -1.31 -1.17 15.14
N THR A 106 -2.03 -1.45 16.23
CA THR A 106 -1.45 -2.06 17.45
C THR A 106 -1.05 -3.51 17.22
N ARG A 107 -1.94 -4.31 16.61
CA ARG A 107 -1.73 -5.75 16.38
C ARG A 107 -0.60 -6.03 15.39
N TYR A 108 -0.46 -5.21 14.36
CA TYR A 108 0.48 -5.41 13.26
C TYR A 108 1.64 -4.41 13.26
N LYS A 109 1.90 -3.76 14.39
CA LYS A 109 3.02 -2.82 14.57
C LYS A 109 4.33 -3.38 14.00
N GLY A 110 4.97 -2.60 13.12
CA GLY A 110 6.20 -2.96 12.43
C GLY A 110 6.06 -4.01 11.32
N LYS A 111 4.83 -4.42 10.97
CA LYS A 111 4.55 -5.46 9.97
C LYS A 111 3.65 -4.99 8.83
N TYR A 112 2.78 -4.00 9.06
CA TYR A 112 1.84 -3.55 8.03
C TYR A 112 2.47 -2.60 7.01
N VAL A 113 1.93 -2.63 5.80
CA VAL A 113 2.20 -1.63 4.77
C VAL A 113 1.17 -0.52 4.87
N LEU A 114 1.63 0.72 4.98
CA LEU A 114 0.77 1.90 4.89
C LEU A 114 0.69 2.35 3.44
N VAL A 115 -0.51 2.46 2.89
CA VAL A 115 -0.77 3.06 1.59
C VAL A 115 -1.49 4.39 1.79
N VAL A 116 -1.00 5.45 1.15
CA VAL A 116 -1.63 6.77 1.17
C VAL A 116 -1.97 7.21 -0.24
N ASP A 117 -3.25 7.56 -0.45
CA ASP A 117 -3.78 8.19 -1.67
C ASP A 117 -4.13 9.65 -1.38
N GLY A 118 -3.90 10.53 -2.37
CA GLY A 118 -4.15 11.97 -2.23
C GLY A 118 -2.98 12.77 -1.66
N SER A 119 -3.01 14.08 -1.90
CA SER A 119 -2.02 15.01 -1.35
C SER A 119 -2.34 15.36 0.10
N ILE A 120 -1.35 15.80 0.87
CA ILE A 120 -1.53 16.14 2.28
C ILE A 120 -1.59 17.67 2.42
N PRO A 121 -2.69 18.27 2.88
CA PRO A 121 -2.76 19.71 3.07
C PRO A 121 -2.11 20.11 4.40
N LEU A 122 -1.14 21.03 4.37
CA LEU A 122 -0.45 21.52 5.58
C LEU A 122 -0.84 22.95 5.97
N LYS A 123 -1.48 23.71 5.07
CA LYS A 123 -1.85 25.10 5.34
C LYS A 123 -2.89 25.20 6.45
N ASP A 124 -2.86 26.30 7.20
CA ASP A 124 -3.82 26.63 8.27
C ASP A 124 -3.99 25.52 9.33
N GLY A 125 -2.90 24.80 9.62
CA GLY A 125 -2.91 23.71 10.60
C GLY A 125 -3.49 22.39 10.09
N GLY A 126 -3.61 22.21 8.76
CA GLY A 126 -4.08 20.96 8.16
C GLY A 126 -5.60 20.79 8.11
N ILE A 127 -6.37 21.83 8.43
CA ILE A 127 -7.84 21.78 8.53
C ILE A 127 -8.57 21.46 7.23
N TYR A 128 -7.88 21.51 6.09
CA TYR A 128 -8.46 21.27 4.77
C TYR A 128 -8.80 19.79 4.49
N CYS A 129 -8.32 18.86 5.33
CA CYS A 129 -8.80 17.48 5.37
C CYS A 129 -8.83 17.00 6.82
N MET A 130 -10.04 16.80 7.35
CA MET A 130 -10.29 16.41 8.74
C MET A 130 -11.06 15.10 8.74
N VAL A 131 -10.53 14.09 9.42
CA VAL A 131 -11.19 12.78 9.61
C VAL A 131 -11.34 12.55 11.10
N ALA A 132 -12.53 12.12 11.54
CA ALA A 132 -12.84 11.90 12.95
C ALA A 132 -12.51 13.11 13.89
N GLY A 133 -12.51 14.33 13.35
CA GLY A 133 -12.22 15.55 14.11
C GLY A 133 -10.73 15.91 14.23
N GLU A 134 -9.84 15.17 13.58
CA GLU A 134 -8.39 15.42 13.57
C GLU A 134 -7.87 15.65 12.14
N PRO A 135 -6.82 16.47 11.95
CA PRO A 135 -6.18 16.65 10.65
C PRO A 135 -5.64 15.33 10.10
N ILE A 136 -5.87 15.07 8.81
CA ILE A 136 -5.47 13.79 8.19
C ILE A 136 -3.95 13.53 8.28
N VAL A 137 -3.15 14.59 8.30
CA VAL A 137 -1.69 14.50 8.46
C VAL A 137 -1.31 13.80 9.78
N ASP A 138 -2.10 13.96 10.84
CA ASP A 138 -1.82 13.34 12.15
C ASP A 138 -2.22 11.86 12.17
N HIS A 139 -3.25 11.46 11.41
CA HIS A 139 -3.55 10.05 11.15
C HIS A 139 -2.40 9.38 10.39
N ILE A 140 -1.93 10.02 9.33
CA ILE A 140 -0.85 9.49 8.47
C ILE A 140 0.46 9.39 9.26
N ARG A 141 0.85 10.41 10.04
CA ARG A 141 2.05 10.38 10.88
C ARG A 141 2.03 9.25 11.91
N ARG A 142 0.90 9.06 12.60
CA ARG A 142 0.74 7.95 13.57
C ARG A 142 0.85 6.60 12.88
N ALA A 143 0.21 6.43 11.72
CA ALA A 143 0.26 5.18 10.96
C ALA A 143 1.66 4.91 10.38
N ALA A 144 2.36 5.94 9.90
CA ALA A 144 3.66 5.78 9.27
C ALA A 144 4.77 5.42 10.27
N ALA A 145 4.68 5.89 11.51
CA ALA A 145 5.67 5.62 12.56
C ALA A 145 5.85 4.13 12.88
N ASP A 146 4.77 3.36 12.73
CA ASP A 146 4.71 1.94 13.05
C ASP A 146 4.64 1.04 11.79
N ALA A 147 4.76 1.62 10.59
CA ALA A 147 4.68 0.89 9.32
C ALA A 147 6.00 0.19 8.98
N ALA A 148 5.91 -1.00 8.38
CA ALA A 148 7.07 -1.69 7.81
C ALA A 148 7.56 -1.04 6.52
N ALA A 149 6.62 -0.49 5.74
CA ALA A 149 6.87 0.27 4.52
C ALA A 149 5.71 1.24 4.28
N VAL A 150 5.99 2.35 3.62
CA VAL A 150 5.00 3.37 3.26
C VAL A 150 4.97 3.51 1.75
N ILE A 151 3.77 3.48 1.15
CA ILE A 151 3.54 3.65 -0.27
C ILE A 151 2.73 4.91 -0.50
N ALA A 152 3.28 5.83 -1.28
CA ALA A 152 2.55 6.96 -1.84
C ALA A 152 1.99 6.54 -3.20
N ILE A 153 0.69 6.21 -3.25
CA ILE A 153 0.04 5.80 -4.49
C ILE A 153 -0.62 7.01 -5.17
N GLY A 154 -0.33 7.16 -6.45
CA GLY A 154 -0.82 8.27 -7.26
C GLY A 154 0.04 9.53 -7.18
N SER A 155 -0.05 10.34 -8.23
CA SER A 155 0.71 11.58 -8.38
C SER A 155 0.45 12.57 -7.24
N CYS A 156 -0.76 12.58 -6.69
CA CYS A 156 -1.12 13.43 -5.55
C CYS A 156 -0.28 13.10 -4.30
N ALA A 157 -0.18 11.82 -3.92
CA ALA A 157 0.63 11.41 -2.77
C ALA A 157 2.13 11.47 -3.08
N ALA A 158 2.54 11.10 -4.30
CA ALA A 158 3.95 11.02 -4.66
C ALA A 158 4.65 12.39 -4.73
N TRP A 159 3.97 13.43 -5.23
CA TRP A 159 4.60 14.75 -5.44
C TRP A 159 3.63 15.94 -5.35
N GLY A 160 2.41 15.74 -4.84
CA GLY A 160 1.40 16.79 -4.64
C GLY A 160 0.31 16.82 -5.72
N GLY A 161 0.60 16.46 -6.96
CA GLY A 161 -0.40 16.25 -8.03
C GLY A 161 -1.23 17.49 -8.39
N VAL A 162 -2.47 17.25 -8.84
CA VAL A 162 -3.39 18.34 -9.22
C VAL A 162 -3.77 19.26 -8.04
N PRO A 163 -3.96 18.81 -6.79
CA PRO A 163 -4.28 19.72 -5.67
C PRO A 163 -3.17 20.72 -5.36
N ALA A 164 -1.89 20.36 -5.59
CA ALA A 164 -0.74 21.23 -5.37
C ALA A 164 -0.47 22.19 -6.55
N SER A 165 -1.21 22.07 -7.66
CA SER A 165 -0.98 22.88 -8.86
C SER A 165 -1.56 24.30 -8.75
N GLY A 166 -1.08 25.20 -9.61
CA GLY A 166 -1.55 26.58 -9.68
C GLY A 166 -1.28 27.36 -8.39
N GLY A 167 -2.34 27.89 -7.77
CA GLY A 167 -2.23 28.69 -6.54
C GLY A 167 -2.08 27.90 -5.23
N ASN A 168 -2.14 26.55 -5.29
CA ASN A 168 -2.07 25.64 -4.15
C ASN A 168 -2.87 26.14 -2.91
N PRO A 169 -4.22 26.22 -3.00
CA PRO A 169 -5.03 26.92 -2.01
C PRO A 169 -4.96 26.31 -0.60
N THR A 170 -4.68 25.01 -0.51
CA THR A 170 -4.65 24.24 0.75
C THR A 170 -3.24 23.93 1.24
N GLY A 171 -2.19 24.39 0.54
CA GLY A 171 -0.81 23.99 0.83
C GLY A 171 -0.65 22.47 0.78
N ALA A 172 -1.19 21.85 -0.27
CA ALA A 172 -1.05 20.43 -0.58
C ALA A 172 0.41 20.10 -0.89
N VAL A 173 0.92 19.03 -0.28
CA VAL A 173 2.28 18.53 -0.45
C VAL A 173 2.30 17.01 -0.67
N SER A 174 3.47 16.47 -1.00
CA SER A 174 3.70 15.04 -1.10
C SER A 174 3.72 14.35 0.27
N LEU A 175 3.60 13.03 0.28
CA LEU A 175 3.72 12.22 1.48
C LEU A 175 5.10 12.36 2.14
N GLU A 176 6.14 12.41 1.32
CA GLU A 176 7.53 12.60 1.77
C GLU A 176 7.72 13.95 2.45
N GLU A 177 7.15 15.03 1.90
CA GLU A 177 7.21 16.35 2.50
C GLU A 177 6.40 16.44 3.80
N ALA A 178 5.23 15.79 3.87
CA ALA A 178 4.38 15.79 5.05
C ALA A 178 4.95 15.00 6.24
N LEU A 179 5.63 13.89 5.96
CA LEU A 179 6.24 13.01 6.95
C LEU A 179 7.67 13.41 7.32
N GLY A 180 8.38 14.12 6.43
CA GLY A 180 9.79 14.39 6.59
C GLY A 180 10.63 13.10 6.66
N ASN A 181 11.77 13.16 7.35
CA ASN A 181 12.65 12.00 7.50
C ASN A 181 12.18 11.08 8.64
N LEU A 182 11.19 10.23 8.37
CA LEU A 182 10.66 9.26 9.33
C LEU A 182 11.58 8.04 9.55
N GLY A 183 12.64 7.89 8.74
CA GLY A 183 13.49 6.69 8.68
C GLY A 183 12.83 5.48 7.96
N THR A 184 11.50 5.45 7.86
CA THR A 184 10.76 4.44 7.09
C THR A 184 10.81 4.77 5.59
N PRO A 185 11.21 3.83 4.71
CA PRO A 185 11.23 4.05 3.27
C PRO A 185 9.85 4.39 2.71
N ILE A 186 9.76 5.50 1.96
CA ILE A 186 8.57 5.91 1.21
C ILE A 186 8.77 5.49 -0.26
N ILE A 187 7.85 4.67 -0.76
CA ILE A 187 7.85 4.17 -2.14
C ILE A 187 6.82 4.97 -2.94
N ASN A 188 7.29 5.70 -3.95
CA ASN A 188 6.42 6.48 -4.82
C ASN A 188 5.95 5.64 -6.01
N ILE A 189 4.62 5.50 -6.17
CA ILE A 189 3.97 4.88 -7.34
C ILE A 189 3.11 5.95 -8.03
N PRO A 190 3.70 6.82 -8.87
CA PRO A 190 3.01 7.95 -9.46
C PRO A 190 2.06 7.55 -10.60
N GLY A 191 1.11 8.45 -10.92
CA GLY A 191 0.07 8.27 -11.94
C GLY A 191 -1.27 8.85 -11.47
N CYS A 192 -2.21 9.14 -12.37
CA CYS A 192 -3.49 9.77 -12.01
C CYS A 192 -4.70 9.07 -12.64
N PRO A 193 -5.03 7.83 -12.25
CA PRO A 193 -4.31 6.96 -11.32
C PRO A 193 -3.12 6.24 -11.99
N PRO A 194 -2.19 5.63 -11.23
CA PRO A 194 -1.20 4.72 -11.80
C PRO A 194 -1.92 3.61 -12.56
N VAL A 195 -1.40 3.28 -13.73
CA VAL A 195 -2.02 2.25 -14.57
C VAL A 195 -1.88 0.92 -13.85
N THR A 196 -2.99 0.35 -13.38
CA THR A 196 -3.03 -1.05 -12.98
C THR A 196 -2.74 -1.88 -14.22
N VAL A 197 -1.65 -2.65 -14.19
CA VAL A 197 -1.19 -3.50 -15.30
C VAL A 197 -2.36 -4.21 -15.97
N HIS A 198 -2.78 -3.68 -17.12
CA HIS A 198 -3.60 -4.41 -18.07
C HIS A 198 -2.60 -5.26 -18.87
N PRO A 199 -2.71 -6.60 -18.88
CA PRO A 199 -1.78 -7.46 -19.61
C PRO A 199 -1.71 -7.12 -21.12
N ASP A 200 -2.73 -6.44 -21.67
CA ASP A 200 -2.76 -6.03 -23.09
C ASP A 200 -2.18 -4.61 -23.33
N GLY A 201 -1.71 -3.92 -22.28
CA GLY A 201 -1.26 -2.52 -22.35
C GLY A 201 0.19 -2.32 -22.82
N ILE A 202 1.00 -3.39 -22.90
CA ILE A 202 2.37 -3.35 -23.45
C ILE A 202 2.43 -3.71 -24.95
N ASP A 203 1.34 -4.22 -25.55
CA ASP A 203 1.31 -4.64 -26.96
C ASP A 203 0.57 -3.67 -27.91
N ARG A 204 0.15 -2.48 -27.45
CA ARG A 204 -0.46 -1.45 -28.33
C ARG A 204 0.50 -0.33 -28.76
N LYS A 205 1.80 -0.63 -28.84
CA LYS A 205 2.76 0.12 -29.66
C LYS A 205 3.34 -0.78 -30.76
N LYS A 206 2.48 -1.19 -31.68
CA LYS A 206 2.81 -1.45 -33.09
C LYS A 206 1.74 -0.83 -33.96
#